data_AF-A0A914G7X7-F1
#
_entry.id   AF-A0A914G7X7-F1
#
_cell.length_a   1.000
_cell.length_b   1.000
_cell.length_c   1.000
_cell.angle_alpha   90.00
_cell.angle_beta   90.00
_cell.angle_gamma   90.00
#
_symmetry.space_group_name_H-M   'P 1'
#
loop_
_entity.id
_entity.type
_entity.pdbx_description
1 polymer ?
#
loop_
_entity_poly.entity_id
_entity_poly.type
_entity_poly.pdbx_seq_one_letter_code
_entity_poly.pdbx_strand_id
1 'polypeptide(L)'
;MALMNRFEGKVVIVTGSSAGIGRASVLRFAKEGASVVVHGQSKEKLESVKKDLLGLKIDESRILVIAGSLEDEATHDRLIDETVKRFGRLDILINNAAIPGKAGSDPNSMEGYDAIMNVNVRAIYRLIQLATPHLEKTKGSIVNITSDLSERPMPRSMPYSISKAALNHLTRNFARSLAEKNIRVNAV
;
A
#
# COMPACT_ATOMS: atom_id res chain seq x y z
N MET A 1 19.88 -2.89 21.27
CA MET A 1 19.79 -1.83 20.24
C MET A 1 18.67 -0.89 20.63
N ALA A 2 18.94 0.40 20.83
CA ALA A 2 17.89 1.38 21.05
C ALA A 2 16.94 1.40 19.85
N LEU A 3 15.63 1.41 20.09
CA LEU A 3 14.63 1.63 19.03
C LEU A 3 14.89 3.02 18.45
N MET A 4 15.35 3.09 17.20
CA MET A 4 15.43 4.37 16.48
C MET A 4 14.00 4.77 16.07
N ASN A 5 13.49 5.85 16.66
CA ASN A 5 12.17 6.40 16.34
C ASN A 5 12.20 7.20 15.02
N ARG A 6 12.60 6.54 13.92
CA ARG A 6 12.81 7.17 12.61
C ARG A 6 11.53 7.76 12.02
N PHE A 7 10.37 7.29 12.46
CA PHE A 7 9.06 7.68 11.94
C PHE A 7 8.16 8.27 13.03
N GLU A 8 8.73 8.79 14.10
CA GLU A 8 7.98 9.48 15.16
C GLU A 8 7.08 10.58 14.56
N GLY A 9 5.80 10.56 14.93
CA GLY A 9 4.80 11.53 14.47
C GLY A 9 4.43 11.44 12.97
N LYS A 10 4.90 10.41 12.25
CA LYS A 10 4.55 10.16 10.85
C LYS A 10 3.34 9.25 10.72
N VAL A 11 2.54 9.44 9.68
CA VAL A 11 1.39 8.59 9.35
C VAL A 11 1.66 7.78 8.08
N VAL A 12 1.48 6.47 8.16
CA VAL A 12 1.81 5.52 7.10
C VAL A 12 0.61 4.65 6.75
N ILE A 13 0.21 4.65 5.48
CA ILE A 13 -0.72 3.67 4.92
C ILE A 13 0.08 2.51 4.34
N VAL A 14 -0.25 1.27 4.71
CA VAL A 14 0.28 0.07 4.07
C VAL A 14 -0.87 -0.78 3.52
N THR A 15 -1.05 -0.79 2.21
CA THR A 15 -2.10 -1.62 1.61
C THR A 15 -1.72 -3.10 1.64
N GLY A 16 -2.66 -4.01 1.94
CA GLY A 16 -2.37 -5.45 1.92
C GLY A 16 -1.46 -5.90 3.07
N SER A 17 -1.56 -5.22 4.22
CA SER A 17 -0.74 -5.45 5.40
C SER A 17 -1.26 -6.52 6.35
N SER A 18 -2.23 -7.34 5.91
CA SER A 18 -2.75 -8.47 6.69
C SER A 18 -1.78 -9.65 6.78
N ALA A 19 -0.76 -9.71 5.90
CA ALA A 19 0.24 -10.78 5.85
C ALA A 19 1.54 -10.34 5.15
N GLY A 20 2.54 -11.22 5.12
CA GLY A 20 3.75 -11.09 4.30
C GLY A 20 4.53 -9.79 4.52
N ILE A 21 5.03 -9.22 3.41
CA ILE A 21 5.81 -7.97 3.41
C ILE A 21 5.02 -6.85 4.07
N GLY A 22 3.75 -6.66 3.71
CA GLY A 22 2.91 -5.61 4.29
C GLY A 22 2.75 -5.70 5.82
N ARG A 23 2.54 -6.91 6.37
CA ARG A 23 2.49 -7.10 7.85
C ARG A 23 3.84 -6.76 8.48
N ALA A 24 4.94 -7.27 7.91
CA ALA A 24 6.28 -6.96 8.43
C ALA A 24 6.57 -5.44 8.40
N SER A 25 6.20 -4.77 7.30
CA SER A 25 6.35 -3.32 7.14
C SER A 25 5.54 -2.56 8.19
N VAL A 26 4.25 -2.87 8.37
CA VAL A 26 3.39 -2.11 9.29
C VAL A 26 3.83 -2.26 10.74
N LEU A 27 4.23 -3.48 11.15
CA LEU A 27 4.81 -3.72 12.48
C LEU A 27 6.12 -2.94 12.67
N ARG A 28 6.95 -2.87 11.63
CA ARG A 28 8.22 -2.16 11.68
C ARG A 28 8.04 -0.65 11.77
N PHE A 29 7.15 -0.06 10.97
CA PHE A 29 6.83 1.37 11.04
C PHE A 29 6.30 1.77 12.41
N ALA A 30 5.37 0.97 12.97
CA ALA A 30 4.81 1.25 14.28
C ALA A 30 5.84 1.21 15.41
N LYS A 31 6.75 0.21 15.39
CA LYS A 31 7.89 0.10 16.31
C LYS A 31 8.84 1.29 16.25
N GLU A 32 8.91 1.97 15.11
CA GLU A 32 9.77 3.13 14.90
C GLU A 32 9.03 4.46 15.06
N GLY A 33 7.88 4.46 15.71
CA GLY A 33 7.16 5.66 16.15
C GLY A 33 6.02 6.12 15.23
N ALA A 34 5.76 5.43 14.12
CA ALA A 34 4.70 5.84 13.21
C ALA A 34 3.29 5.53 13.74
N SER A 35 2.32 6.34 13.34
CA SER A 35 0.92 5.93 13.27
C SER A 35 0.68 5.17 11.97
N VAL A 36 0.00 4.04 12.05
CA VAL A 36 -0.10 3.08 10.95
C VAL A 36 -1.54 2.76 10.60
N VAL A 37 -1.79 2.62 9.30
CA VAL A 37 -3.05 2.16 8.73
C VAL A 37 -2.84 0.76 8.19
N VAL A 38 -3.53 -0.20 8.81
CA VAL A 38 -3.51 -1.62 8.47
C VAL A 38 -4.68 -1.89 7.52
N HIS A 39 -4.38 -2.37 6.31
CA HIS A 39 -5.38 -2.63 5.28
C HIS A 39 -5.35 -4.05 4.70
N GLY A 40 -6.52 -4.60 4.41
CA GLY A 40 -6.67 -5.91 3.77
C GLY A 40 -8.14 -6.33 3.66
N GLN A 41 -8.38 -7.52 3.09
CA GLN A 41 -9.75 -8.01 2.86
C GLN A 41 -10.32 -8.79 4.05
N SER A 42 -9.52 -9.67 4.67
CA SER A 42 -9.97 -10.51 5.79
C SER A 42 -9.90 -9.74 7.10
N LYS A 43 -11.07 -9.52 7.71
CA LYS A 43 -11.18 -8.90 9.04
C LYS A 43 -10.43 -9.70 10.09
N GLU A 44 -10.49 -11.04 10.06
CA GLU A 44 -9.80 -11.88 11.04
C GLU A 44 -8.28 -11.68 10.98
N LYS A 45 -7.70 -11.64 9.77
CA LYS A 45 -6.27 -11.41 9.61
C LYS A 45 -5.87 -9.99 10.05
N LEU A 46 -6.73 -8.99 9.79
CA LEU A 46 -6.48 -7.62 10.25
C LEU A 46 -6.49 -7.51 11.78
N GLU A 47 -7.45 -8.15 12.44
CA GLU A 47 -7.50 -8.21 13.91
C GLU A 47 -6.27 -8.91 14.49
N SER A 48 -5.77 -9.96 13.83
CA SER A 48 -4.49 -10.57 14.23
C SER A 48 -3.32 -9.59 14.14
N VAL A 49 -3.23 -8.76 13.11
CA VAL A 49 -2.17 -7.75 12.98
C VAL A 49 -2.33 -6.64 14.03
N LYS A 50 -3.57 -6.22 14.31
CA LYS A 50 -3.85 -5.28 15.40
C LYS A 50 -3.40 -5.84 16.74
N LYS A 51 -3.70 -7.10 17.03
CA LYS A 51 -3.27 -7.78 18.26
C LYS A 51 -1.75 -7.83 18.39
N ASP A 52 -1.03 -8.12 17.31
CA ASP A 52 0.44 -8.07 17.31
C ASP A 52 0.96 -6.67 17.66
N LEU A 53 0.41 -5.63 17.04
CA LEU A 53 0.78 -4.23 17.31
C LEU A 53 0.57 -3.87 18.79
N LEU A 54 -0.57 -4.25 19.36
CA LEU A 54 -0.86 -4.05 20.79
C LEU A 54 0.11 -4.85 21.68
N GLY A 55 0.43 -6.10 21.31
CA GLY A 55 1.43 -6.92 22.00
C GLY A 55 2.84 -6.32 21.98
N LEU A 56 3.14 -5.50 20.98
CA LEU A 56 4.36 -4.71 20.88
C LEU A 56 4.31 -3.38 21.66
N LYS A 57 3.25 -3.17 22.47
CA LYS A 57 2.99 -1.95 23.24
C LYS A 57 2.84 -0.70 22.37
N ILE A 58 2.36 -0.87 21.14
CA ILE A 58 1.94 0.25 20.30
C ILE A 58 0.60 0.74 20.82
N ASP A 59 0.51 2.05 21.08
CA ASP A 59 -0.74 2.69 21.50
C ASP A 59 -1.82 2.46 20.44
N GLU A 60 -3.00 2.00 20.87
CA GLU A 60 -4.14 1.75 19.96
C GLU A 60 -4.53 3.02 19.20
N SER A 61 -4.29 4.19 19.79
CA SER A 61 -4.55 5.47 19.14
C SER A 61 -3.66 5.75 17.93
N ARG A 62 -2.58 4.98 17.73
CA ARG A 62 -1.70 5.02 16.55
C ARG A 62 -2.03 3.96 15.51
N ILE A 63 -3.11 3.21 15.69
CA ILE A 63 -3.49 2.11 14.80
C ILE A 63 -4.87 2.40 14.21
N LEU A 64 -4.96 2.42 12.88
CA LEU A 64 -6.22 2.43 12.16
C LEU A 64 -6.34 1.16 11.32
N VAL A 65 -7.47 0.48 11.38
CA VAL A 65 -7.72 -0.76 10.62
C VAL A 65 -8.82 -0.49 9.61
N ILE A 66 -8.55 -0.75 8.33
CA ILE A 66 -9.51 -0.55 7.24
C ILE A 66 -9.62 -1.85 6.45
N ALA A 67 -10.82 -2.43 6.43
CA ALA A 67 -11.11 -3.64 5.65
C ALA A 67 -11.77 -3.27 4.32
N GLY A 68 -11.31 -3.86 3.22
CA GLY A 68 -11.90 -3.67 1.90
C GLY A 68 -11.10 -4.31 0.78
N SER A 69 -11.75 -4.47 -0.37
CA SER A 69 -11.08 -4.87 -1.61
C SER A 69 -10.61 -3.64 -2.36
N LEU A 70 -9.41 -3.67 -2.93
CA LEU A 70 -8.96 -2.61 -3.83
C LEU A 70 -9.62 -2.68 -5.21
N GLU A 71 -10.40 -3.71 -5.50
CA GLU A 71 -11.28 -3.70 -6.69
C GLU A 71 -12.41 -2.68 -6.54
N ASP A 72 -12.78 -2.32 -5.30
CA ASP A 72 -13.81 -1.35 -4.98
C ASP A 72 -13.20 0.04 -4.73
N GLU A 73 -13.61 1.02 -5.51
CA GLU A 73 -13.16 2.40 -5.40
C GLU A 73 -13.54 3.04 -4.07
N ALA A 74 -14.67 2.68 -3.47
CA ALA A 74 -15.06 3.21 -2.17
C ALA A 74 -14.03 2.83 -1.09
N THR A 75 -13.30 1.73 -1.28
CA THR A 75 -12.20 1.36 -0.38
C THR A 75 -11.00 2.29 -0.53
N HIS A 76 -10.69 2.82 -1.72
CA HIS A 76 -9.57 3.77 -1.84
C HIS A 76 -9.91 5.11 -1.20
N ASP A 77 -11.16 5.57 -1.33
CA ASP A 77 -11.61 6.81 -0.69
C ASP A 77 -11.53 6.68 0.83
N ARG A 78 -12.09 5.59 1.39
CA ARG A 78 -12.00 5.30 2.83
C ARG A 78 -10.55 5.24 3.32
N LEU A 79 -9.64 4.64 2.56
CA LEU A 79 -8.22 4.57 2.92
C LEU A 79 -7.61 5.95 3.15
N ILE A 80 -7.96 6.95 2.33
CA ILE A 80 -7.44 8.32 2.49
C ILE A 80 -8.25 9.10 3.51
N ASP A 81 -9.58 9.11 3.37
CA ASP A 81 -10.48 9.94 4.19
C ASP A 81 -10.44 9.55 5.66
N GLU A 82 -10.51 8.25 5.98
CA GLU A 82 -10.46 7.80 7.36
C GLU A 82 -9.07 8.03 7.98
N THR A 83 -7.99 7.89 7.18
CA THR A 83 -6.62 8.18 7.64
C THR A 83 -6.47 9.65 8.00
N VAL A 84 -6.90 10.55 7.11
CA VAL A 84 -6.79 11.99 7.31
C VAL A 84 -7.73 12.44 8.43
N LYS A 85 -8.95 11.89 8.51
CA LYS A 85 -9.87 12.15 9.63
C LYS A 85 -9.27 11.72 10.97
N ARG A 86 -8.59 10.56 11.00
CA ARG A 86 -8.07 9.96 12.23
C ARG A 86 -6.79 10.60 12.74
N PHE A 87 -5.89 11.00 11.84
CA PHE A 87 -4.55 11.46 12.18
C PHE A 87 -4.23 12.88 11.71
N GLY A 88 -5.10 13.50 10.91
CA GLY A 88 -4.92 14.86 10.38
C GLY A 88 -3.86 14.99 9.28
N ARG A 89 -3.19 13.90 8.89
CA ARG A 89 -2.05 13.92 7.97
C ARG A 89 -1.83 12.56 7.30
N LEU A 90 -1.03 12.56 6.23
CA LEU A 90 -0.48 11.36 5.59
C LEU A 90 0.94 11.66 5.14
N ASP A 91 1.93 10.89 5.60
CA ASP A 91 3.34 11.09 5.25
C ASP A 91 3.87 10.05 4.26
N ILE A 92 3.37 8.80 4.34
CA ILE A 92 3.88 7.70 3.55
C ILE A 92 2.74 6.81 3.05
N LEU A 93 2.71 6.56 1.74
CA LEU A 93 1.85 5.56 1.13
C LEU A 93 2.68 4.37 0.63
N ILE A 94 2.43 3.18 1.17
CA ILE A 94 3.04 1.93 0.71
C ILE A 94 1.98 1.13 -0.05
N ASN A 95 2.11 1.11 -1.37
CA ASN A 95 1.29 0.29 -2.26
C ASN A 95 1.86 -1.13 -2.31
N ASN A 96 1.47 -1.96 -1.35
CA ASN A 96 1.94 -3.34 -1.20
C ASN A 96 0.90 -4.38 -1.65
N ALA A 97 -0.39 -4.08 -1.59
CA ALA A 97 -1.44 -5.00 -2.02
C ALA A 97 -1.28 -5.35 -3.51
N ALA A 98 -1.29 -6.65 -3.81
CA ALA A 98 -1.29 -7.17 -5.16
C ALA A 98 -1.93 -8.56 -5.18
N ILE A 99 -2.46 -8.97 -6.34
CA ILE A 99 -2.91 -10.34 -6.59
C ILE A 99 -2.14 -10.94 -7.76
N PRO A 100 -1.72 -12.22 -7.69
CA PRO A 100 -1.19 -12.95 -8.84
C PRO A 100 -2.29 -13.48 -9.77
N GLY A 101 -3.55 -13.41 -9.32
CA GLY A 101 -4.75 -13.88 -10.01
C GLY A 101 -5.96 -13.81 -9.08
N LYS A 102 -7.16 -13.83 -9.66
CA LYS A 102 -8.42 -13.88 -8.91
C LYS A 102 -8.79 -15.33 -8.60
N ALA A 103 -9.15 -15.61 -7.35
CA ALA A 103 -9.53 -16.95 -6.92
C ALA A 103 -10.70 -17.48 -7.76
N GLY A 104 -10.57 -18.71 -8.26
CA GLY A 104 -11.59 -19.33 -9.12
C GLY A 104 -11.58 -18.90 -10.58
N SER A 105 -10.66 -18.02 -11.01
CA SER A 105 -10.47 -17.66 -12.43
C SER A 105 -9.12 -18.13 -12.96
N ASP A 106 -9.03 -18.39 -14.26
CA ASP A 106 -7.75 -18.49 -14.96
C ASP A 106 -7.11 -17.10 -15.01
N PRO A 107 -5.92 -16.88 -14.43
CA PRO A 107 -5.21 -15.60 -14.50
C PRO A 107 -5.01 -15.08 -15.92
N ASN A 108 -4.92 -15.97 -16.93
CA ASN A 108 -4.71 -15.61 -18.34
C ASN A 108 -6.01 -15.38 -19.12
N SER A 109 -7.18 -15.63 -18.52
CA SER A 109 -8.46 -15.21 -19.09
C SER A 109 -8.59 -13.68 -19.03
N MET A 110 -9.49 -13.10 -19.82
CA MET A 110 -9.75 -11.66 -19.75
C MET A 110 -10.27 -11.22 -18.37
N GLU A 111 -11.10 -12.04 -17.72
CA GLU A 111 -11.54 -11.76 -16.35
C GLU A 111 -10.37 -11.74 -15.36
N GLY A 112 -9.47 -12.73 -15.46
CA GLY A 112 -8.26 -12.81 -14.63
C GLY A 112 -7.31 -11.65 -14.88
N TYR A 113 -7.09 -11.30 -16.15
CA TYR A 113 -6.32 -10.15 -16.59
C TYR A 113 -6.87 -8.85 -16.01
N ASP A 114 -8.17 -8.60 -16.17
CA ASP A 114 -8.84 -7.39 -15.70
C ASP A 114 -8.77 -7.27 -14.18
N ALA A 115 -8.98 -8.38 -13.45
CA ALA A 115 -8.85 -8.38 -12.00
C ALA A 115 -7.43 -8.03 -11.54
N ILE A 116 -6.41 -8.64 -12.16
CA ILE A 116 -5.00 -8.35 -11.87
C ILE A 116 -4.68 -6.88 -12.15
N MET A 117 -5.08 -6.36 -13.31
CA MET A 117 -4.81 -4.97 -13.68
C MET A 117 -5.57 -3.96 -12.80
N ASN A 118 -6.81 -4.28 -12.41
CA ASN A 118 -7.61 -3.44 -11.54
C ASN A 118 -6.92 -3.25 -10.17
N VAL A 119 -6.45 -4.33 -9.55
CA VAL A 119 -5.79 -4.25 -8.24
C VAL A 119 -4.34 -3.75 -8.35
N ASN A 120 -3.55 -4.31 -9.26
CA ASN A 120 -2.10 -4.10 -9.27
C ASN A 120 -1.67 -2.80 -9.98
N VAL A 121 -2.57 -2.15 -10.73
CA VAL A 121 -2.26 -0.93 -11.49
C VAL A 121 -3.29 0.15 -11.23
N ARG A 122 -4.57 -0.09 -11.55
CA ARG A 122 -5.62 0.93 -11.50
C ARG A 122 -5.84 1.47 -10.09
N ALA A 123 -5.95 0.58 -9.09
CA ALA A 123 -6.11 0.99 -7.70
C ALA A 123 -4.91 1.80 -7.19
N ILE A 124 -3.68 1.41 -7.57
CA ILE A 124 -2.47 2.14 -7.20
C ILE A 124 -2.45 3.55 -7.81
N TYR A 125 -2.78 3.65 -9.10
CA TYR A 125 -2.88 4.95 -9.78
C TYR A 125 -3.85 5.88 -9.05
N ARG A 126 -5.06 5.40 -8.75
CA ARG A 126 -6.09 6.17 -8.03
C ARG A 126 -5.66 6.53 -6.61
N LEU A 127 -5.09 5.59 -5.85
CA LEU A 127 -4.58 5.85 -4.50
C LEU A 127 -3.50 6.93 -4.49
N ILE A 128 -2.60 6.96 -5.47
CA ILE A 128 -1.59 8.02 -5.59
C ILE A 128 -2.27 9.37 -5.85
N GLN A 129 -3.27 9.43 -6.73
CA GLN A 129 -4.01 10.67 -6.98
C GLN A 129 -4.70 11.19 -5.71
N LEU A 130 -5.42 10.32 -5.00
CA LEU A 130 -6.12 10.68 -3.76
C LEU A 130 -5.15 11.07 -2.63
N ALA A 131 -4.00 10.41 -2.52
CA ALA A 131 -3.01 10.70 -1.50
C ALA A 131 -2.20 11.97 -1.77
N THR A 132 -2.05 12.37 -3.04
CA THR A 132 -1.16 13.47 -3.46
C THR A 132 -1.41 14.79 -2.70
N PRO A 133 -2.65 15.31 -2.57
CA PRO A 133 -2.91 16.55 -1.84
C PRO A 133 -2.50 16.50 -0.35
N HIS A 134 -2.46 15.31 0.25
CA HIS A 134 -2.08 15.12 1.65
C HIS A 134 -0.57 14.93 1.79
N LEU A 135 0.04 14.15 0.90
CA LEU A 135 1.49 13.94 0.84
C LEU A 135 2.25 15.23 0.50
N GLU A 136 1.67 16.11 -0.31
CA GLU A 136 2.26 17.42 -0.64
C GLU A 136 2.45 18.28 0.61
N LYS A 137 1.48 18.27 1.53
CA LYS A 137 1.54 19.02 2.80
C LYS A 137 2.68 18.54 3.71
N THR A 138 3.04 17.27 3.63
CA THR A 138 4.07 16.67 4.48
C THR A 138 5.42 16.49 3.76
N LYS A 139 5.50 16.82 2.47
CA LYS A 139 6.63 16.46 1.59
C LYS A 139 6.93 14.95 1.68
N GLY A 140 5.86 14.17 1.58
CA GLY A 140 5.81 12.74 1.87
C GLY A 140 6.48 11.86 0.82
N SER A 141 6.21 10.56 0.91
CA SER A 141 6.72 9.60 -0.06
C SER A 141 5.78 8.44 -0.36
N ILE A 142 5.92 7.90 -1.56
CA ILE A 142 5.21 6.72 -2.06
C ILE A 142 6.23 5.63 -2.32
N VAL A 143 5.90 4.40 -1.92
CA VAL A 143 6.67 3.20 -2.24
C VAL A 143 5.72 2.17 -2.86
N ASN A 144 6.06 1.71 -4.05
CA ASN A 144 5.32 0.68 -4.77
C ASN A 144 6.09 -0.65 -4.68
N ILE A 145 5.44 -1.69 -4.16
CA ILE A 145 6.06 -3.03 -4.12
C ILE A 145 5.86 -3.70 -5.47
N THR A 146 6.97 -3.89 -6.19
CA THR A 146 7.00 -4.49 -7.53
C THR A 146 7.40 -5.97 -7.44
N SER A 147 8.08 -6.49 -8.47
CA SER A 147 8.64 -7.83 -8.53
C SER A 147 9.78 -7.82 -9.54
N ASP A 148 10.76 -8.69 -9.37
CA ASP A 148 11.70 -9.08 -10.42
C ASP A 148 11.04 -9.50 -11.75
N LEU A 149 9.83 -10.05 -11.70
CA LEU A 149 8.99 -10.41 -12.85
C LEU A 149 8.52 -9.20 -13.67
N SER A 150 8.78 -7.97 -13.20
CA SER A 150 8.63 -6.75 -13.99
C SER A 150 9.69 -6.60 -15.08
N GLU A 151 10.85 -7.22 -14.90
CA GLU A 151 11.98 -7.16 -15.84
C GLU A 151 12.34 -8.53 -16.42
N ARG A 152 12.00 -9.61 -15.71
CA ARG A 152 12.22 -11.00 -16.14
C ARG A 152 10.89 -11.63 -16.56
N PRO A 153 10.61 -11.75 -17.88
CA PRO A 153 9.33 -12.29 -18.34
C PRO A 153 9.12 -13.74 -17.89
N MET A 154 7.92 -14.04 -17.38
CA MET A 154 7.51 -15.41 -17.06
C MET A 154 6.19 -15.71 -17.75
N PRO A 155 6.19 -16.47 -18.87
CA PRO A 155 4.98 -16.69 -19.68
C PRO A 155 3.79 -17.26 -18.92
N ARG A 156 4.02 -18.06 -17.87
CA ARG A 156 2.97 -18.64 -17.02
C ARG A 156 2.30 -17.66 -16.05
N SER A 157 2.79 -16.42 -15.97
CA SER A 157 2.23 -15.36 -15.12
C SER A 157 2.17 -14.04 -15.88
N MET A 158 1.86 -14.11 -17.18
CA MET A 158 1.97 -12.98 -18.10
C MET A 158 1.18 -11.74 -17.63
N PRO A 159 -0.10 -11.82 -17.22
CA PRO A 159 -0.82 -10.64 -16.74
C PRO A 159 -0.22 -10.03 -15.47
N TYR A 160 0.28 -10.87 -14.56
CA TYR A 160 0.98 -10.39 -13.36
C TYR A 160 2.30 -9.68 -13.72
N SER A 161 3.15 -10.29 -14.56
CA SER A 161 4.38 -9.66 -15.07
C SER A 161 4.10 -8.33 -15.76
N ILE A 162 3.08 -8.26 -16.62
CA ILE A 162 2.63 -7.03 -17.28
C ILE A 162 2.27 -5.98 -16.23
N SER A 163 1.46 -6.34 -15.22
CA SER A 163 1.05 -5.41 -14.17
C SER A 163 2.23 -4.83 -13.38
N LYS A 164 3.27 -5.63 -13.11
CA LYS A 164 4.47 -5.18 -12.39
C LYS A 164 5.39 -4.34 -13.26
N ALA A 165 5.52 -4.67 -14.56
CA ALA A 165 6.21 -3.81 -15.52
C ALA A 165 5.52 -2.44 -15.66
N ALA A 166 4.18 -2.43 -15.74
CA ALA A 166 3.37 -1.22 -15.74
C ALA A 166 3.58 -0.41 -14.45
N LEU A 167 3.61 -1.08 -13.28
CA LEU A 167 3.86 -0.42 -11.99
C LEU A 167 5.25 0.23 -11.93
N ASN A 168 6.30 -0.40 -12.49
CA ASN A 168 7.62 0.22 -12.59
C ASN A 168 7.59 1.49 -13.45
N HIS A 169 6.91 1.44 -14.60
CA HIS A 169 6.78 2.61 -15.47
C HIS A 169 5.94 3.72 -14.82
N LEU A 170 4.84 3.36 -14.16
CA LEU A 170 3.99 4.26 -13.38
C LEU A 170 4.79 4.95 -12.26
N THR A 171 5.63 4.20 -11.55
CA THR A 171 6.51 4.75 -10.50
C THR A 171 7.42 5.85 -11.05
N ARG A 172 8.07 5.63 -12.20
CA ARG A 172 8.93 6.64 -12.84
C ARG A 172 8.15 7.87 -13.29
N ASN A 173 6.94 7.69 -13.84
CA ASN A 173 6.09 8.81 -14.24
C ASN A 173 5.68 9.65 -13.03
N PHE A 174 5.18 9.01 -11.96
CA PHE A 174 4.77 9.74 -10.77
C PHE A 174 5.95 10.42 -10.07
N ALA A 175 7.13 9.79 -10.01
CA ALA A 175 8.33 10.40 -9.47
C ALA A 175 8.67 11.73 -10.16
N ARG A 176 8.52 11.81 -11.50
CA ARG A 176 8.72 13.06 -12.24
C ARG A 176 7.58 14.04 -12.04
N SER A 177 6.33 13.60 -12.15
CA SER A 177 5.16 14.48 -12.06
C SER A 177 4.95 15.11 -10.69
N LEU A 178 5.42 14.45 -9.62
CA LEU A 178 5.24 14.90 -8.24
C LEU A 178 6.51 15.53 -7.64
N ALA A 179 7.58 15.67 -8.44
CA ALA A 179 8.86 16.21 -7.98
C ALA A 179 8.72 17.66 -7.48
N GLU A 180 8.00 18.51 -8.21
CA GLU A 180 7.76 19.91 -7.84
C GLU A 180 6.97 20.04 -6.52
N LYS A 181 6.19 19.01 -6.19
CA LYS A 181 5.44 18.90 -4.94
C LYS A 181 6.28 18.36 -3.77
N ASN A 182 7.58 18.11 -3.98
CA ASN A 182 8.48 17.49 -3.02
C ASN A 182 8.00 16.10 -2.53
N ILE A 183 7.31 15.35 -3.38
CA ILE A 183 6.88 13.97 -3.06
C ILE A 183 7.81 13.00 -3.78
N ARG A 184 8.43 12.09 -3.02
CA ARG A 184 9.30 11.05 -3.59
C ARG A 184 8.49 9.80 -3.94
N VAL A 185 8.79 9.15 -5.06
CA VAL A 185 8.11 7.91 -5.49
C VAL A 185 9.15 6.88 -5.90
N ASN A 186 9.12 5.69 -5.29
CA ASN A 186 10.11 4.63 -5.51
C ASN A 186 9.44 3.26 -5.67
N ALA A 187 10.15 2.33 -6.30
CA ALA A 187 9.76 0.92 -6.41
C ALA A 187 10.76 0.03 -5.67
N VAL A 188 10.27 -1.07 -5.08
CA VAL A 188 11.06 -2.09 -4.37
C VAL A 188 10.65 -3.47 -4.87
#